data_AF-A0A9P0K829-F1
#
_entry.id   AF-A0A9P0K829-F1
#
_cell.length_a   1.000
_cell.length_b   1.000
_cell.length_c   1.000
_cell.angle_alpha   90.00
_cell.angle_beta   90.00
_cell.angle_gamma   90.00
#
_symmetry.space_group_name_H-M   'P 1'
#
loop_
_entity.id
_entity.type
_entity.pdbx_description
1 polymer ?
#
loop_
_entity_poly.entity_id
_entity_poly.type
_entity_poly.pdbx_seq_one_letter_code
_entity_poly.pdbx_strand_id
1 'polypeptide(L)'
;MEKFVVLISYACLFSVVLCDDLHLIEPKPGQCFDTYTENQPIYLGRIPRACIRKLRDQKDCVGLRTKNNETIVLECKGSRTSKTLDPGCYRIIDKDGSDGVVCQKYMKRRGCEVITTPSNLNIEVYCHPVLGGDASVIVVKDNKPRRERRSKIHDANFSA
;
A
#
# COMPACT_ATOMS: atom_id res chain seq x y z
N MET A 1 -15.18 48.89 11.28
CA MET A 1 -15.57 47.90 10.26
C MET A 1 -14.37 47.24 9.56
N GLU A 2 -13.18 47.86 9.53
CA GLU A 2 -11.98 47.26 8.88
C GLU A 2 -11.45 45.98 9.54
N LYS A 3 -11.56 45.83 10.87
CA LYS A 3 -11.02 44.67 11.59
C LYS A 3 -11.73 43.34 11.25
N PHE A 4 -12.99 43.38 10.82
CA PHE A 4 -13.77 42.19 10.47
C PHE A 4 -13.43 41.64 9.08
N VAL A 5 -13.08 42.51 8.13
CA VAL A 5 -12.75 42.12 6.75
C VAL A 5 -11.43 41.35 6.69
N VAL A 6 -10.46 41.75 7.52
CA VAL A 6 -9.15 41.09 7.60
C VAL A 6 -9.27 39.66 8.16
N LEU A 7 -10.10 39.47 9.20
CA LEU A 7 -10.34 38.15 9.82
C LEU A 7 -11.03 37.16 8.86
N ILE A 8 -11.98 37.63 8.05
CA ILE A 8 -12.66 36.79 7.04
C ILE A 8 -11.68 36.40 5.93
N SER A 9 -10.78 37.30 5.52
CA SER A 9 -9.77 37.01 4.50
C SER A 9 -8.76 35.95 4.97
N TYR A 10 -8.32 36.01 6.24
CA TYR A 10 -7.42 35.02 6.82
C TYR A 10 -8.11 33.66 6.99
N ALA A 11 -9.37 33.63 7.44
CA ALA A 11 -10.13 32.39 7.55
C ALA A 11 -10.35 31.73 6.17
N CYS A 12 -10.66 32.52 5.12
CA CYS A 12 -10.80 32.00 3.76
C CYS A 12 -9.47 31.48 3.21
N LEU A 13 -8.35 32.19 3.39
CA LEU A 13 -7.03 31.75 2.91
C LEU A 13 -6.53 30.49 3.60
N PHE A 14 -6.80 30.31 4.90
CA PHE A 14 -6.42 29.09 5.62
C PHE A 14 -7.35 27.90 5.34
N SER A 15 -8.61 28.14 4.94
CA SER A 15 -9.55 27.06 4.63
C SER A 15 -9.25 26.34 3.30
N VAL A 16 -8.53 26.98 2.37
CA VAL A 16 -8.24 26.39 1.05
C VAL A 16 -7.02 25.45 1.07
N VAL A 17 -6.24 25.42 2.16
CA VAL A 17 -4.87 24.83 2.15
C VAL A 17 -4.82 23.39 2.68
N LEU A 18 -5.96 22.75 3.00
CA LEU A 18 -6.00 21.39 3.56
C LEU A 18 -6.86 20.40 2.76
N CYS A 19 -6.86 20.50 1.43
CA CYS A 19 -7.17 19.33 0.61
C CYS A 19 -5.85 18.63 0.29
N ASP A 20 -5.47 17.65 1.12
CA ASP A 20 -4.50 16.64 0.69
C ASP A 20 -5.17 15.86 -0.45
N ASP A 21 -4.73 16.11 -1.69
CA ASP A 21 -5.20 15.37 -2.85
C ASP A 21 -4.81 13.89 -2.69
N LEU A 22 -5.81 13.02 -2.61
CA LEU A 22 -5.62 11.57 -2.57
C LEU A 22 -4.93 11.08 -3.85
N HIS A 23 -3.97 10.15 -3.70
CA HIS A 23 -3.34 9.48 -4.83
C HIS A 23 -4.27 8.40 -5.38
N LEU A 24 -5.06 8.80 -6.38
CA LEU A 24 -6.01 7.90 -7.02
C LEU A 24 -5.30 6.74 -7.73
N ILE A 25 -5.93 5.57 -7.72
CA ILE A 25 -5.39 4.39 -8.41
C ILE A 25 -5.66 4.55 -9.90
N GLU A 26 -4.59 4.66 -10.68
CA GLU A 26 -4.68 4.58 -12.14
C GLU A 26 -5.03 3.15 -12.57
N PRO A 27 -5.98 2.93 -13.49
CA PRO A 27 -6.38 1.60 -13.95
C PRO A 27 -5.36 0.98 -14.93
N LYS A 28 -4.08 0.92 -14.55
CA LYS A 28 -2.98 0.43 -15.37
C LYS A 28 -2.68 -1.05 -15.08
N PRO A 29 -2.97 -1.99 -16.01
CA PRO A 29 -2.67 -3.40 -15.80
C PRO A 29 -1.18 -3.65 -15.52
N GLY A 30 -0.91 -4.52 -14.55
CA GLY A 30 0.45 -4.87 -14.12
C GLY A 30 0.98 -4.04 -12.94
N GLN A 31 0.33 -2.93 -12.57
CA GLN A 31 0.63 -2.22 -11.33
C GLN A 31 0.19 -3.07 -10.12
N CYS A 32 1.03 -3.15 -9.10
CA CYS A 32 0.77 -3.95 -7.90
C CYS A 32 0.92 -3.10 -6.65
N PHE A 33 0.09 -3.39 -5.66
CA PHE A 33 0.05 -2.72 -4.37
C PHE A 33 0.29 -3.73 -3.26
N ASP A 34 1.02 -3.30 -2.24
CA ASP A 34 1.29 -4.11 -1.07
C ASP A 34 0.02 -4.22 -0.21
N THR A 35 -0.18 -5.39 0.42
CA THR A 35 -1.36 -5.67 1.22
C THR A 35 -1.01 -6.26 2.58
N TYR A 36 -1.81 -5.95 3.59
CA TYR A 36 -1.60 -6.42 4.95
C TYR A 36 -2.90 -6.46 5.75
N THR A 37 -2.95 -7.24 6.82
CA THR A 37 -4.00 -7.15 7.85
C THR A 37 -3.45 -6.38 9.05
N GLU A 38 -4.30 -5.75 9.86
CA GLU A 38 -3.84 -4.91 10.99
C GLU A 38 -2.88 -5.62 11.95
N ASN A 39 -3.11 -6.93 12.17
CA ASN A 39 -2.29 -7.76 13.07
C ASN A 39 -1.05 -8.34 12.40
N GLN A 40 -0.82 -8.06 11.11
CA GLN A 40 0.34 -8.56 10.39
C GLN A 40 1.58 -7.72 10.76
N PRO A 41 2.62 -8.31 11.37
CA PRO A 41 3.82 -7.57 11.70
C PRO A 41 4.49 -7.08 10.42
N ILE A 42 5.12 -5.90 10.49
CA ILE A 42 5.93 -5.35 9.40
C ILE A 42 7.22 -6.18 9.35
N TYR A 43 7.19 -7.32 8.66
CA TYR A 43 8.37 -8.14 8.43
C TYR A 43 9.06 -7.73 7.13
N LEU A 44 10.40 -7.81 7.11
CA LEU A 44 11.26 -7.71 5.91
C LEU A 44 11.05 -8.87 4.89
N GLY A 45 9.93 -9.59 4.99
CA GLY A 45 9.58 -10.73 4.15
C GLY A 45 8.81 -10.34 2.88
N ARG A 46 8.36 -11.35 2.12
CA ARG A 46 7.57 -11.14 0.90
C ARG A 46 6.17 -10.65 1.25
N ILE A 47 5.94 -9.34 1.14
CA ILE A 47 4.64 -8.72 1.35
C ILE A 47 3.68 -9.20 0.25
N PRO A 48 2.48 -9.72 0.60
CA PRO A 48 1.52 -10.13 -0.41
C PRO A 48 1.05 -8.92 -1.21
N ARG A 49 0.97 -9.07 -2.53
CA ARG A 49 0.61 -8.00 -3.45
C ARG A 49 -0.70 -8.28 -4.14
N ALA A 50 -1.48 -7.24 -4.34
CA ALA A 50 -2.65 -7.26 -5.20
C ALA A 50 -2.37 -6.42 -6.45
N CYS A 51 -2.56 -7.01 -7.62
CA CYS A 51 -2.20 -6.38 -8.88
C CYS A 51 -3.43 -6.05 -9.72
N ILE A 52 -3.37 -4.92 -10.40
CA ILE A 52 -4.35 -4.50 -11.40
C ILE A 52 -4.26 -5.44 -12.59
N ARG A 53 -5.41 -5.98 -12.98
CA ARG A 53 -5.55 -6.89 -14.12
C ARG A 53 -6.91 -6.73 -14.77
N LYS A 54 -7.01 -7.25 -16.00
CA LYS A 54 -8.31 -7.45 -16.64
C LYS A 54 -9.12 -8.47 -15.85
N LEU A 55 -10.36 -8.13 -15.52
CA LEU A 55 -11.27 -9.02 -14.82
C LEU A 55 -11.84 -10.03 -15.82
N ARG A 56 -11.68 -11.33 -15.56
CA ARG A 56 -12.22 -12.38 -16.45
C ARG A 56 -13.74 -12.47 -16.36
N ASP A 57 -14.27 -12.20 -15.17
CA ASP A 57 -15.67 -12.38 -14.82
C ASP A 57 -16.51 -11.14 -15.19
N GLN A 58 -15.88 -10.03 -15.60
CA GLN A 58 -16.53 -8.83 -16.08
C GLN A 58 -15.90 -8.36 -17.39
N LYS A 59 -16.68 -8.43 -18.48
CA LYS A 59 -16.20 -8.11 -19.82
C LYS A 59 -15.70 -6.66 -19.88
N ASP A 60 -14.48 -6.49 -20.36
CA ASP A 60 -13.82 -5.19 -20.56
C ASP A 60 -13.66 -4.33 -19.29
N CYS A 61 -13.55 -4.99 -18.12
CA CYS A 61 -13.24 -4.32 -16.86
C CYS A 61 -11.78 -4.56 -16.42
N VAL A 62 -11.24 -3.56 -15.74
CA VAL A 62 -9.92 -3.56 -15.10
C VAL A 62 -10.13 -3.35 -13.60
N GLY A 63 -9.45 -4.16 -12.80
CA GLY A 63 -9.59 -4.12 -11.36
C GLY A 63 -8.49 -4.86 -10.63
N LEU A 64 -8.55 -4.81 -9.31
CA LEU A 64 -7.59 -5.39 -8.40
C LEU A 64 -8.27 -6.50 -7.61
N ARG A 65 -7.79 -7.74 -7.75
CA ARG A 65 -8.31 -8.88 -7.01
C ARG A 65 -7.37 -9.21 -5.87
N THR A 66 -7.91 -9.26 -4.66
CA THR A 66 -7.14 -9.50 -3.44
C THR A 66 -6.89 -10.99 -3.22
N LYS A 67 -6.02 -11.32 -2.26
CA LYS A 67 -5.78 -12.70 -1.83
C LYS A 67 -7.02 -13.35 -1.18
N ASN A 68 -7.94 -12.53 -0.67
CA ASN A 68 -9.19 -12.95 -0.04
C ASN A 68 -10.34 -13.10 -1.05
N ASN A 69 -10.03 -13.05 -2.35
CA ASN A 69 -10.97 -13.20 -3.46
C ASN A 69 -11.98 -12.05 -3.64
N GLU A 70 -11.76 -10.92 -2.97
CA GLU A 70 -12.50 -9.68 -3.21
C GLU A 70 -11.93 -8.98 -4.44
N THR A 71 -12.76 -8.23 -5.16
CA THR A 71 -12.35 -7.53 -6.38
C THR A 71 -12.76 -6.07 -6.34
N ILE A 72 -11.78 -5.17 -6.34
CA ILE A 72 -11.99 -3.74 -6.54
C ILE A 72 -12.05 -3.45 -8.04
N VAL A 73 -13.15 -2.87 -8.50
CA VAL A 73 -13.35 -2.50 -9.90
C VAL A 73 -12.93 -1.04 -10.08
N LEU A 74 -11.94 -0.81 -10.94
CA LEU A 74 -11.39 0.53 -11.19
C LEU A 74 -12.03 1.17 -12.41
N GLU A 75 -12.13 0.41 -13.50
CA GLU A 75 -12.68 0.89 -14.77
C GLU A 75 -13.38 -0.24 -15.53
N CYS A 76 -14.47 0.08 -16.21
CA CYS A 76 -15.19 -0.82 -17.10
C CYS A 76 -15.57 -0.08 -18.39
N LYS A 77 -15.27 -0.64 -19.56
CA LYS A 77 -15.75 -0.05 -20.82
C LYS A 77 -17.28 -0.11 -20.89
N GLY A 78 -17.90 1.02 -21.20
CA GLY A 78 -19.35 1.14 -21.38
C GLY A 78 -20.15 1.28 -20.08
N SER A 79 -19.52 1.19 -18.91
CA SER A 79 -20.16 1.44 -17.63
C SER A 79 -19.85 2.88 -17.17
N ARG A 80 -20.90 3.62 -16.79
CA ARG A 80 -20.75 4.93 -16.12
C ARG A 80 -20.39 4.79 -14.63
N THR A 81 -20.25 3.56 -14.13
CA THR A 81 -20.28 3.27 -12.68
C THR A 81 -19.08 3.83 -11.92
N SER A 82 -17.93 4.02 -12.58
CA SER A 82 -16.76 4.68 -11.97
C SER A 82 -16.95 6.21 -11.86
N LYS A 83 -17.82 6.82 -12.67
CA LYS A 83 -18.07 8.27 -12.66
C LYS A 83 -19.03 8.75 -11.56
N THR A 84 -19.75 7.84 -10.89
CA THR A 84 -20.77 8.20 -9.89
C THR A 84 -20.26 8.13 -8.45
N LEU A 85 -19.05 7.62 -8.23
CA LEU A 85 -18.46 7.54 -6.90
C LEU A 85 -17.58 8.77 -6.63
N ASP A 86 -17.46 9.14 -5.35
CA ASP A 86 -16.55 10.19 -4.93
C ASP A 86 -15.09 9.81 -5.26
N PRO A 87 -14.21 10.79 -5.53
CA PRO A 87 -12.80 10.53 -5.75
C PRO A 87 -12.18 9.70 -4.62
N GLY A 88 -11.47 8.63 -4.99
CA GLY A 88 -10.86 7.70 -4.03
C GLY A 88 -11.81 6.61 -3.52
N CYS A 89 -13.09 6.60 -3.93
CA CYS A 89 -14.02 5.52 -3.68
C CYS A 89 -14.19 4.61 -4.91
N TYR A 90 -14.25 3.31 -4.66
CA TYR A 90 -14.30 2.28 -5.70
C TYR A 90 -15.36 1.24 -5.38
N ARG A 91 -15.98 0.70 -6.43
CA ARG A 91 -16.85 -0.46 -6.29
C ARG A 91 -16.01 -1.68 -5.91
N ILE A 92 -16.49 -2.45 -4.95
CA ILE A 92 -15.91 -3.75 -4.57
C ILE A 92 -16.94 -4.85 -4.76
N ILE A 93 -16.46 -6.01 -5.20
CA ILE A 93 -17.22 -7.26 -5.22
C ILE A 93 -16.60 -8.12 -4.12
N ASP A 94 -17.35 -8.42 -3.08
CA ASP A 94 -16.89 -9.24 -1.97
C ASP A 94 -16.78 -10.72 -2.39
N LYS A 95 -16.19 -11.56 -1.53
CA LYS A 95 -15.94 -12.98 -1.76
C LYS A 95 -17.20 -13.81 -2.04
N ASP A 96 -18.35 -13.35 -1.55
CA ASP A 96 -19.67 -13.94 -1.76
C ASP A 96 -20.37 -13.41 -3.04
N GLY A 97 -19.72 -12.49 -3.75
CA GLY A 97 -20.25 -11.85 -4.95
C GLY A 97 -21.12 -10.63 -4.66
N SER A 98 -21.27 -10.23 -3.39
CA SER A 98 -22.03 -9.02 -3.04
C SER A 98 -21.31 -7.75 -3.51
N ASP A 99 -22.09 -6.77 -3.95
CA ASP A 99 -21.58 -5.48 -4.39
C ASP A 99 -21.52 -4.49 -3.23
N GLY A 100 -20.41 -3.75 -3.14
CA GLY A 100 -20.20 -2.71 -2.15
C GLY A 100 -19.34 -1.56 -2.67
N VAL A 101 -19.02 -0.63 -1.75
CA VAL A 101 -18.13 0.51 -2.02
C VAL A 101 -17.08 0.56 -0.92
N VAL A 102 -15.83 0.78 -1.31
CA VAL A 102 -14.70 1.01 -0.41
C VAL A 102 -14.00 2.30 -0.80
N CYS A 103 -13.54 3.05 0.18
CA CYS A 103 -12.89 4.34 -0.04
C CYS A 103 -11.47 4.34 0.51
N GLN A 104 -10.61 5.07 -0.19
CA GLN A 104 -9.28 5.41 0.29
C GLN A 104 -9.38 6.29 1.53
N LYS A 105 -8.48 6.06 2.48
CA LYS A 105 -8.35 6.87 3.69
C LYS A 105 -6.87 6.96 4.07
N TYR A 106 -6.49 8.06 4.69
CA TYR A 106 -5.15 8.20 5.25
C TYR A 106 -5.02 7.47 6.59
N MET A 107 -4.10 6.51 6.68
CA MET A 107 -3.77 5.77 7.89
C MET A 107 -2.54 6.37 8.57
N LYS A 108 -2.79 7.28 9.53
CA LYS A 108 -1.75 8.00 10.28
C LYS A 108 -0.65 7.12 10.87
N ARG A 109 -0.99 5.91 11.36
CA ARG A 109 -0.02 4.98 11.96
C ARG A 109 1.05 4.50 10.98
N ARG A 110 0.73 4.44 9.68
CA ARG A 110 1.67 4.01 8.64
C ARG A 110 2.14 5.15 7.74
N GLY A 111 1.49 6.32 7.80
CA GLY A 111 1.76 7.40 6.88
C GLY A 111 1.33 7.08 5.45
N CYS A 112 0.33 6.21 5.28
CA CYS A 112 -0.10 5.73 3.98
C CYS A 112 -1.59 5.96 3.74
N GLU A 113 -1.93 6.26 2.51
CA GLU A 113 -3.27 6.14 1.95
C GLU A 113 -3.57 4.67 1.69
N VAL A 114 -4.70 4.20 2.22
CA VAL A 114 -5.07 2.78 2.19
C VAL A 114 -6.53 2.59 1.83
N ILE A 115 -6.81 1.47 1.18
CA ILE A 115 -8.17 0.94 1.03
C ILE A 115 -8.31 -0.28 1.95
N THR A 116 -9.32 -0.29 2.81
CA THR A 116 -9.66 -1.45 3.65
C THR A 116 -10.83 -2.19 3.02
N THR A 117 -10.67 -3.48 2.73
CA THR A 117 -11.73 -4.34 2.21
C THR A 117 -12.64 -4.89 3.33
N PRO A 118 -13.84 -5.41 3.01
CA PRO A 118 -14.75 -6.04 3.99
C PRO A 118 -14.10 -7.14 4.83
N SER A 119 -13.15 -7.89 4.26
CA SER A 119 -12.37 -8.90 4.97
C SER A 119 -11.20 -8.36 5.82
N ASN A 120 -11.17 -7.05 6.08
CA ASN A 120 -10.12 -6.33 6.82
C ASN A 120 -8.72 -6.45 6.20
N LEU A 121 -8.65 -6.59 4.87
CA LEU A 121 -7.40 -6.48 4.15
C LEU A 121 -7.15 -5.02 3.77
N ASN A 122 -6.01 -4.47 4.18
CA ASN A 122 -5.56 -3.15 3.76
C ASN A 122 -4.71 -3.27 2.50
N ILE A 123 -4.94 -2.35 1.57
CA ILE A 123 -4.17 -2.18 0.33
C ILE A 123 -3.50 -0.82 0.42
N GLU A 124 -2.16 -0.78 0.40
CA GLU A 124 -1.37 0.46 0.46
C GLU A 124 -1.32 1.07 -0.93
N VAL A 125 -2.00 2.21 -1.11
CA VAL A 125 -2.08 2.90 -2.40
C VAL A 125 -0.88 3.81 -2.57
N TYR A 126 -0.61 4.62 -1.56
CA TYR A 126 0.51 5.55 -1.54
C TYR A 126 0.99 5.74 -0.10
N CYS A 127 2.29 5.74 0.12
CA CYS A 127 2.88 6.03 1.43
C CYS A 127 3.74 7.28 1.32
N HIS A 128 3.46 8.26 2.17
CA HIS A 128 4.31 9.44 2.23
C HIS A 128 5.68 9.03 2.77
N PRO A 129 6.77 9.46 2.11
CA PRO A 129 8.10 9.24 2.65
C PRO A 129 8.15 9.88 4.04
N VAL A 130 8.60 9.11 5.04
CA VAL A 130 8.79 9.63 6.39
C VAL A 130 9.91 10.65 6.32
N LEU A 131 9.55 11.93 6.26
CA LEU A 131 10.49 13.04 6.32
C LEU A 131 11.04 13.13 7.75
N GLY A 132 12.14 12.43 8.00
CA GLY A 132 12.95 12.60 9.21
C GLY A 132 13.27 11.30 9.95
N GLY A 133 14.54 10.92 9.91
CA GLY A 133 15.16 9.97 10.83
C GLY A 133 15.31 8.57 10.25
N ASP A 134 16.53 8.28 9.79
CA ASP A 134 17.14 6.97 9.61
C ASP A 134 16.20 5.81 9.26
N ALA A 135 16.32 5.36 8.00
CA ALA A 135 16.01 3.98 7.65
C ALA A 135 16.59 3.08 8.75
N SER A 136 15.71 2.53 9.60
CA SER A 136 16.10 1.65 10.69
C SER A 136 16.49 0.33 10.03
N VAL A 137 17.72 0.29 9.52
CA VAL A 137 18.42 -0.95 9.23
C VAL A 137 18.53 -1.65 10.57
N ILE A 138 17.64 -2.60 10.80
CA ILE A 138 17.83 -3.57 11.87
C ILE A 138 19.08 -4.35 11.48
N VAL A 139 20.23 -3.93 12.02
CA VAL A 139 21.47 -4.69 11.93
C VAL A 139 21.26 -5.93 12.80
N VAL A 140 20.81 -7.02 12.18
CA VAL A 140 20.83 -8.34 12.80
C VAL A 140 22.30 -8.70 12.99
N LYS A 141 22.78 -8.53 14.22
CA LYS A 141 24.12 -8.98 14.61
C LYS A 141 24.09 -10.51 14.62
N ASP A 142 24.58 -11.12 13.53
CA ASP A 142 24.74 -12.56 13.43
C ASP A 142 25.67 -13.07 14.54
N ASN A 143 25.10 -13.53 15.65
CA ASN A 143 25.81 -14.31 16.66
C ASN A 143 26.00 -15.75 16.14
N LYS A 144 26.81 -15.92 15.09
CA LYS A 144 27.31 -17.25 14.72
C LYS A 144 28.50 -17.60 15.62
N PRO A 145 28.44 -18.71 16.38
CA PRO A 145 29.61 -19.19 17.12
C PRO A 145 30.73 -19.54 16.14
N ARG A 146 31.92 -18.99 16.40
CA ARG A 146 33.14 -19.17 15.61
C ARG A 146 33.53 -20.65 15.65
N ARG A 147 33.23 -21.40 14.58
CA ARG A 147 33.75 -22.76 14.38
C ARG A 147 35.27 -22.68 14.20
N GLU A 148 35.98 -23.09 15.24
CA GLU A 148 37.42 -23.29 15.26
C GLU A 148 37.79 -24.39 14.25
N ARG A 149 38.44 -24.02 13.15
CA ARG A 149 38.99 -24.99 12.19
C ARG A 149 40.23 -25.63 12.82
N ARG A 150 40.10 -26.89 13.26
CA ARG A 150 41.25 -27.78 13.44
C ARG A 150 41.95 -27.95 12.09
N SER A 151 43.10 -27.31 11.94
CA SER A 151 44.07 -27.62 10.88
C SER A 151 44.69 -28.99 11.20
N LYS A 152 44.36 -30.01 10.42
CA LYS A 152 45.18 -31.22 10.33
C LYS A 152 46.41 -30.86 9.51
N ILE A 153 47.55 -30.77 10.19
CA ILE A 153 48.87 -30.72 9.57
C ILE A 153 49.09 -32.09 8.93
N HIS A 154 49.31 -32.11 7.60
CA HIS A 154 49.78 -33.28 6.88
C HIS A 154 51.25 -33.03 6.53
N ASP A 155 52.09 -33.97 6.95
CA ASP A 155 53.52 -34.02 6.70
C ASP A 155 53.84 -34.01 5.20
N ALA A 156 54.87 -33.24 4.83
CA ALA A 156 55.67 -33.50 3.64
C ALA A 156 57.08 -32.95 3.84
N ASN A 157 58.00 -33.88 4.10
CA ASN A 157 59.44 -33.71 4.01
C ASN A 157 59.85 -33.15 2.64
N PHE A 158 60.83 -32.25 2.61
CA PHE A 158 61.82 -32.23 1.52
C PHE A 158 63.16 -31.67 2.03
N SER A 159 64.16 -32.55 2.02
CA SER A 159 65.56 -32.24 2.30
C SER A 159 66.23 -31.60 1.09
N ALA A 160 67.17 -30.69 1.34
CA ALA A 160 68.39 -30.50 0.56
C ALA A 160 69.49 -29.97 1.50
#